data_AF-A0A7C5NHV2-F1
#
_entry.id   AF-A0A7C5NHV2-F1
#
_cell.length_a   1.000
_cell.length_b   1.000
_cell.length_c   1.000
_cell.angle_alpha   90.00
_cell.angle_beta   90.00
_cell.angle_gamma   90.00
#
_symmetry.space_group_name_H-M   'P 1'
#
loop_
_entity.id
_entity.type
_entity.pdbx_description
1 polymer ?
#
loop_
_entity_poly.entity_id
_entity_poly.type
_entity_poly.pdbx_seq_one_letter_code
_entity_poly.pdbx_strand_id
1 'polypeptide(L)'
;MPKTKILYRAKQEIYGKHVKARQWVEYEGILTVYNRKPNPVTLKIESQIEDSFLAEVMDENKEFKGNSITEVYAKLSKWLYQRGVIFQN
;
A
#
# COMPACT_ATOMS: atom_id res chain seq x y z
N MET A 1 -11.25 -27.88 2.87
CA MET A 1 -10.11 -26.94 2.82
C MET A 1 -9.99 -26.24 4.17
N PRO A 2 -8.82 -26.18 4.80
CA PRO A 2 -8.65 -25.42 6.04
C PRO A 2 -8.98 -23.94 5.78
N LYS A 3 -9.88 -23.36 6.57
CA LYS A 3 -10.24 -21.94 6.46
C LYS A 3 -9.02 -21.09 6.83
N THR A 4 -8.61 -20.19 5.95
CA THR A 4 -7.53 -19.24 6.20
C THR A 4 -7.90 -18.35 7.40
N LYS A 5 -7.12 -18.42 8.48
CA LYS A 5 -7.32 -17.62 9.69
C LYS A 5 -6.54 -16.29 9.58
N ILE A 6 -7.14 -15.19 9.99
CA ILE A 6 -6.44 -13.90 10.17
C ILE A 6 -5.71 -13.96 11.51
N LEU A 7 -4.40 -13.71 11.49
CA LEU A 7 -3.56 -13.63 12.68
C LEU A 7 -3.43 -12.19 13.18
N TYR A 8 -3.39 -11.24 12.27
CA TYR A 8 -3.24 -9.82 12.58
C TYR A 8 -3.92 -8.97 11.51
N ARG A 9 -4.49 -7.84 11.93
CA ARG A 9 -5.05 -6.82 11.04
C ARG A 9 -4.88 -5.45 11.66
N ALA A 10 -4.38 -4.49 10.89
CA ALA A 10 -4.26 -3.11 11.32
C ALA A 10 -4.55 -2.13 10.18
N LYS A 11 -5.10 -0.98 10.54
CA LYS A 11 -5.12 0.20 9.66
C LYS A 11 -3.72 0.78 9.57
N GLN A 12 -3.37 1.34 8.43
CA GLN A 12 -2.11 1.99 8.14
C GLN A 12 -2.41 3.31 7.45
N GLU A 13 -1.69 4.36 7.80
CA GLU A 13 -1.69 5.62 7.05
C GLU A 13 -0.38 5.66 6.28
N ILE A 14 -0.47 5.90 4.98
CA ILE A 14 0.66 5.83 4.06
C ILE A 14 0.77 7.17 3.37
N TYR A 15 1.88 7.86 3.64
CA TYR A 15 2.16 9.16 3.07
C TYR A 15 3.29 9.08 2.06
N GLY A 16 3.23 9.95 1.06
CA GLY A 16 4.32 10.13 0.12
C GLY A 16 4.30 11.52 -0.48
N LYS A 17 5.46 11.97 -0.93
CA LYS A 17 5.58 13.26 -1.63
C LYS A 17 5.86 13.02 -3.10
N HIS A 18 4.98 13.51 -3.96
CA HIS A 18 5.19 13.48 -5.39
C HIS A 18 6.25 14.53 -5.78
N VAL A 19 7.37 14.11 -6.36
CA VAL A 19 8.56 14.95 -6.51
C VAL A 19 8.34 16.12 -7.48
N LYS A 20 7.65 15.88 -8.62
CA LYS A 20 7.42 16.94 -9.63
C LYS A 20 6.30 17.90 -9.24
N ALA A 21 5.12 17.35 -8.94
CA ALA A 21 3.95 18.12 -8.47
C ALA A 21 4.17 18.82 -7.12
N ARG A 22 5.14 18.37 -6.30
CA ARG A 22 5.42 18.85 -4.93
C ARG A 22 4.23 18.71 -3.97
N GLN A 23 3.27 17.86 -4.32
CA GLN A 23 2.07 17.56 -3.54
C GLN A 23 2.26 16.32 -2.68
N TRP A 24 1.48 16.27 -1.60
CA TRP A 24 1.36 15.08 -0.75
C TRP A 24 0.33 14.13 -1.34
N VAL A 25 0.62 12.85 -1.18
CA VAL A 25 -0.22 11.74 -1.55
C VAL A 25 -0.48 10.94 -0.29
N GLU A 26 -1.75 10.67 -0.02
CA GLU A 26 -2.22 9.95 1.14
C GLU A 26 -3.00 8.71 0.72
N TYR A 27 -2.72 7.61 1.41
CA TYR A 27 -3.38 6.34 1.27
C TYR A 27 -3.80 5.81 2.63
N GLU A 28 -5.05 5.36 2.72
CA GLU A 28 -5.45 4.48 3.80
C GLU A 28 -5.09 3.04 3.44
N GLY A 29 -4.51 2.32 4.39
CA GLY A 29 -4.04 0.96 4.22
C GLY A 29 -4.67 -0.01 5.20
N ILE A 30 -4.89 -1.25 4.77
CA ILE A 30 -5.24 -2.38 5.65
C ILE A 30 -4.17 -3.45 5.48
N LEU A 31 -3.30 -3.55 6.48
CA LEU A 31 -2.32 -4.64 6.60
C LEU A 31 -3.00 -5.83 7.24
N THR A 32 -2.96 -6.99 6.58
CA THR A 32 -3.51 -8.25 7.09
C THR A 32 -2.45 -9.34 7.01
N VAL A 33 -2.28 -10.09 8.10
CA VAL A 33 -1.43 -11.27 8.18
C VAL A 33 -2.32 -12.49 8.38
N TYR A 34 -2.15 -13.48 7.51
CA TYR A 34 -2.90 -14.72 7.48
C TYR A 34 -2.04 -15.90 7.93
N ASN A 35 -2.70 -16.91 8.51
CA ASN A 35 -2.10 -18.23 8.74
C ASN A 35 -2.17 -19.07 7.46
N ARG A 36 -1.32 -18.76 6.47
CA ARG A 36 -1.18 -19.55 5.24
C ARG A 36 0.26 -19.51 4.74
N LYS A 37 0.66 -20.52 3.95
CA LYS A 37 2.02 -20.60 3.39
C LYS A 37 2.28 -19.58 2.27
N PRO A 38 1.48 -19.52 1.19
CA PRO A 38 1.76 -18.58 0.11
C PRO A 38 1.26 -17.18 0.49
N ASN A 39 2.13 -16.18 0.41
CA ASN A 39 1.80 -14.77 0.63
C ASN A 39 0.94 -14.52 1.89
N PRO A 40 1.45 -14.89 3.09
CA PRO A 40 0.76 -14.66 4.36
C PRO A 40 0.45 -13.19 4.63
N VAL A 41 1.18 -12.25 4.03
CA VAL A 41 1.01 -10.81 4.29
C VAL A 41 0.37 -10.13 3.08
N THR A 42 -0.66 -9.34 3.33
CA THR A 42 -1.29 -8.49 2.33
C THR A 42 -1.46 -7.07 2.84
N LEU A 43 -1.14 -6.08 2.03
CA LEU A 43 -1.46 -4.68 2.27
C LEU A 43 -2.37 -4.21 1.15
N LYS A 44 -3.60 -3.81 1.50
CA LYS A 44 -4.51 -3.13 0.58
C LYS A 44 -4.45 -1.65 0.87
N ILE A 45 -4.29 -0.82 -0.15
CA ILE A 45 -4.29 0.62 -0.03
C ILE A 45 -5.40 1.21 -0.88
N GLU A 46 -5.99 2.29 -0.39
CA GLU A 46 -7.04 3.07 -1.02
C GLU A 46 -6.64 4.54 -0.95
N SER A 47 -6.62 5.18 -2.12
CA SER A 47 -6.24 6.58 -2.31
C SER A 47 -7.24 7.48 -1.59
N GLN A 48 -6.72 8.43 -0.82
CA GLN A 48 -7.52 9.53 -0.26
C GLN A 48 -7.28 10.85 -1.02
N ILE A 49 -6.76 10.75 -2.25
CA ILE A 49 -6.44 11.90 -3.08
C ILE A 49 -7.73 12.47 -3.69
N GLU A 50 -8.11 13.67 -3.27
CA GLU A 50 -9.24 14.41 -3.87
C GLU A 50 -8.81 15.29 -5.08
N ASP A 51 -7.50 15.51 -5.28
CA ASP A 51 -6.97 16.31 -6.39
C ASP A 51 -7.06 15.56 -7.73
N SER A 52 -7.72 16.15 -8.72
CA SER A 52 -8.01 15.53 -10.02
C SER A 52 -6.75 15.14 -10.81
N PHE A 53 -5.66 15.91 -10.72
CA PHE A 53 -4.44 15.60 -11.47
C PHE A 53 -3.71 14.38 -10.91
N LEU A 54 -3.61 14.30 -9.58
CA LEU A 54 -2.97 13.15 -8.93
C LEU A 54 -3.86 11.90 -8.99
N ALA A 55 -5.18 12.05 -8.91
CA ALA A 55 -6.14 10.96 -9.05
C ALA A 55 -6.02 10.25 -10.42
N GLU A 56 -5.70 10.97 -11.51
CA GLU A 56 -5.50 10.35 -12.83
C GLU A 56 -4.22 9.51 -12.93
N VAL A 57 -3.17 9.85 -12.17
CA VAL A 57 -1.84 9.22 -12.26
C VAL A 57 -1.67 8.10 -11.21
N MET A 58 -2.42 8.19 -10.12
CA MET A 58 -2.32 7.31 -8.97
C MET A 58 -3.47 6.28 -8.99
N ASP A 59 -3.15 4.99 -8.82
CA ASP A 59 -4.21 3.97 -8.75
C ASP A 59 -5.07 4.26 -7.49
N GLU A 60 -6.41 4.29 -7.66
CA GLU A 60 -7.35 4.46 -6.54
C GLU A 60 -7.20 3.35 -5.51
N ASN A 61 -6.98 2.11 -5.97
CA ASN A 61 -6.89 0.94 -5.12
C ASN A 61 -5.73 0.06 -5.56
N LYS A 62 -4.94 -0.42 -4.58
CA LYS A 62 -3.84 -1.35 -4.85
C LYS A 62 -3.71 -2.41 -3.78
N GLU A 63 -3.39 -3.65 -4.19
CA GLU A 63 -3.09 -4.74 -3.28
C GLU A 63 -1.67 -5.25 -3.48
N PHE A 64 -0.91 -5.30 -2.39
CA PHE A 64 0.43 -5.88 -2.32
C PHE A 64 0.35 -7.17 -1.52
N LYS A 65 1.01 -8.22 -2.02
CA LYS A 65 1.08 -9.54 -1.38
C LYS A 65 2.54 -9.94 -1.22
N GLY A 66 2.89 -10.58 -0.12
CA GLY A 66 4.25 -11.04 0.12
C GLY A 66 4.35 -12.00 1.30
N ASN A 67 5.56 -12.51 1.49
CA ASN A 67 5.88 -13.47 2.55
C ASN A 67 6.22 -12.79 3.88
N SER A 68 6.52 -11.50 3.86
CA SER A 68 6.79 -10.69 5.06
C SER A 68 6.23 -9.28 4.91
N ILE A 69 6.11 -8.58 6.04
CA ILE A 69 5.74 -7.16 6.08
C ILE A 69 6.76 -6.34 5.28
N THR A 70 8.06 -6.59 5.49
CA THR A 70 9.14 -5.92 4.77
C THR A 70 9.02 -6.09 3.25
N GLU A 71 8.72 -7.29 2.76
CA GLU A 71 8.54 -7.52 1.31
C GLU A 71 7.37 -6.71 0.76
N VAL A 72 6.27 -6.66 1.51
CA VAL A 72 5.07 -5.90 1.13
C VAL A 72 5.35 -4.39 1.07
N TYR A 73 6.02 -3.83 2.09
CA TYR A 73 6.41 -2.42 2.08
C TYR A 73 7.48 -2.09 1.04
N ALA A 74 8.39 -3.02 0.73
CA ALA A 74 9.34 -2.84 -0.36
C ALA A 74 8.63 -2.75 -1.73
N LYS A 75 7.59 -3.58 -1.95
CA LYS A 75 6.76 -3.51 -3.15
C LYS A 75 5.96 -2.20 -3.22
N LEU A 76 5.38 -1.76 -2.11
CA LEU A 76 4.72 -0.47 -2.00
C LEU A 76 5.67 0.68 -2.36
N SER A 77 6.84 0.73 -1.70
CA SER A 77 7.85 1.77 -1.92
C SER A 77 8.30 1.84 -3.38
N LYS A 78 8.57 0.68 -3.99
CA LYS A 78 8.92 0.59 -5.41
C LYS A 78 7.78 1.08 -6.32
N TRP A 79 6.53 0.73 -6.00
CA TRP A 79 5.36 1.13 -6.76
C TRP A 79 5.10 2.65 -6.69
N LEU A 80 5.26 3.25 -5.50
CA LEU A 80 5.22 4.71 -5.30
C LEU A 80 6.34 5.40 -6.08
N TYR A 81 7.58 4.88 -5.99
CA TYR A 81 8.72 5.45 -6.68
C TYR A 81 8.55 5.47 -8.20
N GLN A 82 7.97 4.41 -8.78
CA GLN A 82 7.63 4.34 -10.20
C GLN A 82 6.62 5.41 -10.64
N ARG A 83 5.83 5.95 -9.71
CA ARG A 83 4.88 7.06 -9.91
C ARG A 83 5.45 8.41 -9.49
N GLY A 84 6.76 8.49 -9.25
CA GLY A 84 7.41 9.73 -8.83
C GLY A 84 7.08 10.16 -7.40
N VAL A 85 6.57 9.25 -6.57
CA VAL A 85 6.26 9.48 -5.16
C VAL A 85 7.34 8.86 -4.28
N ILE A 86 7.92 9.66 -3.40
CA ILE A 86 8.84 9.17 -2.38
C ILE A 86 8.03 8.88 -1.12
N PHE A 87 8.04 7.63 -0.68
CA PHE A 87 7.41 7.21 0.58
C PHE A 87 8.00 8.00 1.76
N GLN A 88 7.12 8.47 2.64
CA GLN A 88 7.46 9.16 3.88
C GLN A 88 6.65 8.50 4.99
N ASN A 89 7.34 8.06 6.04
CA ASN A 89 6.75 7.31 7.16
C ASN A 89 7.20 7.91 8.48
#